data_AF-A0A916HQD4-F1
#
_entry.id   AF-A0A916HQD4-F1
#
_cell.length_a   1.000
_cell.length_b   1.000
_cell.length_c   1.000
_cell.angle_alpha   90.00
_cell.angle_beta   90.00
_cell.angle_gamma   90.00
#
_symmetry.space_group_name_H-M   'P 1'
#
loop_
_entity.id
_entity.type
_entity.pdbx_description
1 polymer ?
#
loop_
_entity_poly.entity_id
_entity_poly.type
_entity_poly.pdbx_seq_one_letter_code
_entity_poly.pdbx_strand_id
1 'polypeptide(L)'
;MKFQFLKLIIWPKSQKFVPRVVEFELGKINVITGLSRTGKSAIIPIIDYCLASSDCFIPIDVIRDQASWYGIVFQTETEQILISRKIPSGNKVSNDFYILRGAIVSIPPVIEVANETIEGIKNVLNEISSVPYFSIGRGEEKPFQARLGFRDLMALVFQNQDIVANQNIFL
;
A
#
# COMPACT_ATOMS: atom_id res chain seq x y z
N MET A 1 -14.73 2.76 -11.10
CA MET A 1 -13.51 2.42 -10.35
C MET A 1 -13.81 1.29 -9.38
N LYS A 2 -13.55 0.05 -9.80
CA LYS A 2 -13.49 -1.11 -8.90
C LYS A 2 -12.04 -1.30 -8.46
N PHE A 3 -11.67 -0.82 -7.27
CA PHE A 3 -10.36 -1.01 -6.65
C PHE A 3 -10.56 -1.80 -5.36
N GLN A 4 -10.14 -3.05 -5.34
CA GLN A 4 -10.37 -3.93 -4.18
C GLN A 4 -9.10 -4.72 -3.86
N PHE A 5 -8.68 -4.71 -2.59
CA PHE A 5 -7.57 -5.54 -2.13
C PHE A 5 -7.93 -7.01 -2.23
N LEU A 6 -7.00 -7.79 -2.78
CA LEU A 6 -7.07 -9.23 -2.88
C LEU A 6 -6.16 -9.89 -1.84
N LYS A 7 -4.92 -9.41 -1.74
CA LYS A 7 -3.90 -10.03 -0.88
C LYS A 7 -2.96 -8.98 -0.30
N LEU A 8 -2.49 -9.21 0.92
CA LEU A 8 -1.31 -8.58 1.50
C LEU A 8 -0.24 -9.65 1.66
N ILE A 9 0.98 -9.34 1.25
CA ILE A 9 2.08 -10.28 1.19
C ILE A 9 3.27 -9.72 1.97
N ILE A 10 3.92 -10.58 2.75
CA ILE A 10 5.15 -10.26 3.48
C ILE A 10 6.20 -11.30 3.09
N TRP A 11 7.25 -10.86 2.38
CA TRP A 11 8.38 -11.72 2.07
C TRP A 11 9.35 -11.73 3.25
N PRO A 12 9.80 -12.92 3.71
CA PRO A 12 10.80 -13.01 4.77
C PRO A 12 12.21 -12.64 4.27
N LYS A 13 13.10 -12.21 5.18
CA LYS A 13 14.54 -12.05 4.91
C LYS A 13 15.23 -13.40 4.72
N SER A 14 14.84 -14.38 5.52
CA SER A 14 15.37 -15.74 5.42
C SER A 14 14.65 -16.47 4.29
N GLN A 15 15.41 -16.83 3.25
CA GLN A 15 14.91 -17.59 2.09
C GLN A 15 14.43 -19.01 2.45
N LYS A 16 14.63 -19.46 3.70
CA LYS A 16 14.09 -20.73 4.20
C LYS A 16 12.57 -20.70 4.41
N PHE A 17 11.98 -19.51 4.51
CA PHE A 17 10.54 -19.35 4.74
C PHE A 17 9.86 -18.88 3.46
N VAL A 18 8.63 -19.36 3.26
CA VAL A 18 7.76 -18.90 2.17
C VAL A 18 7.11 -17.55 2.52
N PRO A 19 6.72 -16.73 1.53
CA PRO A 19 5.99 -15.49 1.78
C PRO A 19 4.71 -15.73 2.57
N ARG A 20 4.44 -14.88 3.57
CA ARG A 20 3.18 -14.92 4.31
C ARG A 20 2.14 -14.11 3.56
N VAL A 21 0.99 -14.72 3.31
CA VAL A 21 -0.11 -14.12 2.57
C VAL A 21 -1.33 -13.96 3.49
N VAL A 22 -1.92 -12.77 3.47
CA VAL A 22 -3.22 -12.47 4.06
C VAL A 22 -4.19 -12.23 2.91
N GLU A 23 -5.24 -13.03 2.82
CA GLU A 23 -6.23 -12.94 1.73
C GLU A 23 -7.45 -12.12 2.16
N PHE A 24 -8.01 -11.37 1.22
CA PHE A 24 -9.20 -10.58 1.39
C PHE A 24 -10.30 -11.07 0.44
N GLU A 25 -11.52 -11.13 0.95
CA GLU A 25 -12.70 -11.45 0.15
C GLU A 25 -13.25 -10.19 -0.54
N LEU A 26 -13.37 -10.25 -1.87
CA LEU A 26 -13.89 -9.15 -2.67
C LEU A 26 -15.37 -8.87 -2.40
N GLY A 27 -15.75 -7.60 -2.41
CA GLY A 27 -17.15 -7.18 -2.24
C GLY A 27 -17.74 -7.43 -0.84
N LYS A 28 -16.90 -7.80 0.13
CA LYS A 28 -17.31 -8.08 1.51
C LYS A 28 -16.54 -7.22 2.51
N ILE A 29 -17.10 -7.13 3.71
CA ILE A 29 -16.40 -6.56 4.87
C ILE A 29 -15.41 -7.62 5.37
N ASN A 30 -14.13 -7.29 5.33
CA ASN A 30 -13.06 -8.15 5.81
C ASN A 30 -12.74 -7.79 7.27
N VAL A 31 -12.96 -8.72 8.20
CA VAL A 31 -12.71 -8.50 9.63
C VAL A 31 -11.43 -9.23 10.04
N ILE A 32 -10.44 -8.47 10.52
CA ILE A 32 -9.15 -9.02 10.93
C ILE A 32 -9.09 -9.15 12.45
N THR A 33 -9.12 -10.38 12.95
CA THR A 33 -9.13 -10.68 14.39
C THR A 33 -7.84 -11.39 14.84
N GLY A 34 -7.57 -11.38 16.14
CA GLY A 34 -6.42 -12.07 16.75
C GLY A 34 -5.99 -11.47 18.08
N LEU A 35 -5.15 -12.17 18.82
CA LEU A 35 -4.66 -11.74 20.15
C LEU A 35 -3.86 -10.44 20.10
N SER A 36 -3.83 -9.68 21.20
CA SER A 36 -3.01 -8.45 21.26
C SER A 36 -1.54 -8.75 20.91
N ARG A 37 -0.86 -7.78 20.28
CA ARG A 37 0.55 -7.87 19.85
C ARG A 37 0.88 -8.92 18.76
N THR A 38 -0.12 -9.42 18.03
CA THR A 38 0.11 -10.35 16.90
C THR A 38 0.37 -9.68 15.55
N GLY A 39 0.59 -8.36 15.52
CA GLY A 39 0.90 -7.64 14.27
C GLY A 39 -0.30 -7.16 13.45
N LYS A 40 -1.54 -7.27 13.98
CA LYS A 40 -2.74 -6.76 13.30
C LYS A 40 -2.66 -5.28 12.93
N SER A 41 -2.10 -4.48 13.84
CA SER A 41 -1.91 -3.03 13.64
C SER A 41 -0.92 -2.69 12.52
N ALA A 42 -0.16 -3.65 12.00
CA ALA A 42 0.77 -3.43 10.90
C ALA A 42 0.12 -3.52 9.51
N ILE A 43 -1.09 -4.07 9.40
CA ILE A 43 -1.74 -4.33 8.10
C ILE A 43 -1.99 -3.04 7.33
N ILE A 44 -2.64 -2.06 7.96
CA ILE A 44 -2.94 -0.77 7.34
C ILE A 44 -1.66 0.02 7.02
N PRO A 45 -0.66 0.13 7.94
CA PRO A 45 0.64 0.71 7.62
C PRO A 45 1.37 0.03 6.46
N ILE A 46 1.28 -1.30 6.33
CA ILE A 46 1.89 -2.02 5.21
C ILE A 46 1.22 -1.64 3.89
N ILE A 47 -0.11 -1.61 3.87
CA ILE A 47 -0.88 -1.20 2.68
C ILE A 47 -0.50 0.23 2.30
N ASP A 48 -0.55 1.17 3.25
CA ASP A 48 -0.18 2.57 3.02
C ASP A 48 1.25 2.71 2.49
N TYR A 49 2.20 1.96 3.07
CA TYR A 49 3.60 1.96 2.66
C TYR A 49 3.78 1.49 1.21
N CYS A 50 3.05 0.44 0.79
CA CYS A 50 3.08 -0.05 -0.59
C CYS A 50 2.42 0.92 -1.57
N LEU A 51 1.45 1.72 -1.11
CA LEU A 51 0.82 2.80 -1.88
C LEU A 51 1.66 4.10 -1.91
N ALA A 52 2.98 3.95 -2.00
CA ALA A 52 3.95 5.03 -2.14
C ALA A 52 3.91 6.13 -1.05
N SER A 53 3.63 5.75 0.21
CA SER A 53 3.72 6.67 1.34
C SER A 53 5.14 7.24 1.52
N SER A 54 5.24 8.53 1.84
CA SER A 54 6.52 9.19 2.15
C SER A 54 7.07 8.74 3.51
N ASP A 55 6.19 8.25 4.39
CA ASP A 55 6.51 7.82 5.73
C ASP A 55 6.34 6.30 5.88
N CYS A 56 6.97 5.73 6.92
CA CYS A 56 6.82 4.33 7.25
C CYS A 56 6.38 4.16 8.71
N PHE A 57 5.08 3.98 8.91
CA PHE A 57 4.47 3.75 10.22
C PHE A 57 4.42 2.27 10.63
N ILE A 58 5.08 1.38 9.87
CA ILE A 58 5.15 -0.05 10.21
C ILE A 58 5.99 -0.21 11.49
N PRO A 59 5.43 -0.80 12.57
CA PRO A 59 6.12 -0.96 13.85
C PRO A 59 7.48 -1.65 13.70
N ILE A 60 8.48 -1.10 14.40
CA ILE A 60 9.86 -1.62 14.44
C ILE A 60 9.90 -2.74 15.48
N ASP A 61 9.49 -3.94 15.06
CA ASP A 61 9.55 -5.17 15.87
C ASP A 61 9.69 -6.36 14.90
N VAL A 62 9.11 -7.51 15.26
CA VAL A 62 9.13 -8.79 14.53
C VAL A 62 8.88 -8.67 13.03
N ILE A 63 7.90 -7.86 12.59
CA ILE A 63 7.55 -7.78 11.17
C ILE A 63 8.67 -7.11 10.37
N ARG A 64 9.15 -5.95 10.81
CA ARG A 64 10.19 -5.19 10.12
C ARG A 64 11.56 -5.87 10.18
N ASP A 65 11.84 -6.57 11.28
CA ASP A 65 13.11 -7.27 11.46
C ASP A 65 13.20 -8.55 10.63
N GLN A 66 12.07 -9.20 10.35
CA GLN A 66 12.04 -10.48 9.65
C GLN A 66 11.59 -10.38 8.19
N ALA A 67 11.05 -9.24 7.73
CA ALA A 67 10.61 -9.04 6.34
C ALA A 67 11.71 -8.45 5.44
N SER A 68 11.70 -8.80 4.15
CA SER A 68 12.55 -8.21 3.10
C SER A 68 11.76 -7.29 2.16
N TRP A 69 10.52 -7.66 1.88
CA TRP A 69 9.57 -6.88 1.07
C TRP A 69 8.18 -6.96 1.67
N TYR A 70 7.42 -5.89 1.47
CA TYR A 70 5.97 -5.87 1.66
C TYR A 70 5.30 -5.76 0.31
N GLY A 71 4.10 -6.32 0.15
CA GLY A 71 3.33 -6.09 -1.06
C GLY A 71 1.84 -6.24 -0.87
N ILE A 72 1.14 -5.70 -1.85
CA ILE A 72 -0.31 -5.71 -1.94
C ILE A 72 -0.69 -6.14 -3.35
N VAL A 73 -1.70 -7.01 -3.43
CA VAL A 73 -2.39 -7.34 -4.67
C VAL A 73 -3.76 -6.71 -4.60
N PHE A 74 -4.13 -5.96 -5.63
CA PHE A 74 -5.47 -5.44 -5.78
C PHE A 74 -6.03 -5.75 -7.17
N GLN A 75 -7.34 -5.89 -7.23
CA GLN A 75 -8.13 -6.10 -8.43
C GLN A 75 -8.62 -4.73 -8.92
N THR A 76 -8.34 -4.43 -10.19
CA THR A 76 -8.98 -3.34 -10.94
C THR A 76 -10.14 -3.90 -11.77
N GLU A 77 -10.80 -3.06 -12.57
CA GLU A 77 -11.87 -3.52 -13.49
C GLU A 77 -11.34 -4.46 -14.57
N THR A 78 -10.07 -4.32 -14.97
CA THR A 78 -9.49 -5.02 -16.13
C THR A 78 -8.39 -6.01 -15.76
N GLU A 79 -7.73 -5.86 -14.62
CA GLU A 79 -6.53 -6.64 -14.28
C GLU A 79 -6.27 -6.74 -12.78
N GLN A 80 -5.29 -7.57 -12.43
CA GLN A 80 -4.68 -7.60 -11.11
C GLN A 80 -3.31 -6.93 -11.15
N ILE A 81 -2.99 -6.22 -10.08
CA ILE A 81 -1.71 -5.54 -9.92
C ILE A 81 -1.12 -5.92 -8.58
N LEU A 82 0.10 -6.44 -8.60
CA LEU A 82 0.95 -6.59 -7.43
C LEU A 82 1.87 -5.37 -7.36
N ILE A 83 1.84 -4.65 -6.24
CA ILE A 83 2.82 -3.63 -5.90
C ILE A 83 3.54 -4.10 -4.64
N SER A 84 4.85 -4.25 -4.74
CA SER A 84 5.72 -4.58 -3.62
C SER A 84 6.73 -3.46 -3.39
N ARG A 85 6.98 -3.14 -2.13
CA ARG A 85 7.98 -2.17 -1.69
C ARG A 85 8.96 -2.81 -0.73
N LYS A 86 10.24 -2.59 -0.96
CA LYS A 86 11.31 -3.10 -0.10
C LYS A 86 11.23 -2.48 1.28
N ILE A 87 11.64 -3.21 2.31
CA ILE A 87 11.67 -2.65 3.67
C ILE A 87 12.49 -1.34 3.74
N PRO A 88 12.13 -0.42 4.64
CA PRO A 88 12.96 0.73 4.94
C PRO A 88 14.30 0.32 5.58
N SER A 89 15.36 1.06 5.27
CA SER A 89 16.68 0.91 5.88
C SER A 89 16.83 1.88 7.05
N GLY A 90 16.77 1.37 8.28
CA GLY A 90 16.68 2.23 9.47
C GLY A 90 15.41 3.08 9.38
N ASN A 91 15.50 4.40 9.58
CA ASN A 91 14.35 5.33 9.44
C ASN A 91 14.09 5.80 8.00
N LYS A 92 14.94 5.44 7.03
CA LYS A 92 14.80 5.90 5.65
C LYS A 92 13.90 4.97 4.85
N VAL A 93 12.84 5.53 4.26
CA VAL A 93 11.96 4.78 3.35
C VAL A 93 12.71 4.33 2.09
N SER A 94 12.40 3.13 1.61
CA SER A 94 12.93 2.64 0.34
C SER A 94 12.20 3.25 -0.85
N ASN A 95 12.94 3.49 -1.93
CA ASN A 95 12.40 3.85 -3.25
C ASN A 95 12.38 2.65 -4.22
N ASP A 96 12.81 1.48 -3.74
CA ASP A 96 12.84 0.23 -4.51
C ASP A 96 11.44 -0.40 -4.51
N PHE A 97 10.84 -0.47 -5.69
CA PHE A 97 9.55 -1.12 -5.90
C PHE A 97 9.68 -2.29 -6.87
N TYR A 98 8.75 -3.23 -6.72
CA TYR A 98 8.54 -4.32 -7.64
C TYR A 98 7.06 -4.37 -8.03
N ILE A 99 6.77 -4.30 -9.32
CA ILE A 99 5.40 -4.33 -9.86
C ILE A 99 5.21 -5.51 -10.82
N LEU A 100 4.05 -6.16 -10.73
CA LEU A 100 3.55 -7.09 -11.74
C LEU A 100 2.10 -6.75 -12.09
N ARG A 101 1.77 -6.83 -13.37
CA ARG A 101 0.42 -6.61 -13.90
C ARG A 101 0.01 -7.78 -14.78
N GLY A 102 -1.26 -8.13 -14.76
CA GLY A 102 -1.82 -9.19 -15.61
C GLY A 102 -3.25 -9.54 -15.22
N ALA A 103 -3.92 -10.37 -16.02
CA ALA A 103 -5.28 -10.82 -15.71
C ALA A 103 -5.35 -11.52 -14.34
N ILE A 104 -4.35 -12.33 -14.03
CA ILE A 104 -4.13 -12.97 -12.73
C ILE A 104 -2.64 -12.85 -12.40
N VAL A 105 -2.31 -12.30 -11.22
CA VAL A 105 -0.91 -12.16 -10.79
C VAL A 105 -0.49 -13.35 -9.95
N SER A 106 0.62 -13.99 -10.35
CA SER A 106 1.28 -15.00 -9.53
C SER A 106 2.28 -14.34 -8.58
N ILE A 107 2.27 -14.78 -7.31
CA ILE A 107 3.15 -14.23 -6.28
C ILE A 107 4.53 -14.88 -6.44
N PRO A 108 5.60 -14.12 -6.70
CA PRO A 108 6.94 -14.70 -6.77
C PRO A 108 7.38 -15.19 -5.39
N PRO A 109 8.06 -16.35 -5.29
CA PRO A 109 8.54 -16.87 -4.00
C PRO A 109 9.60 -15.96 -3.38
N VAL A 110 10.42 -15.30 -4.21
CA VAL A 110 11.47 -14.37 -3.81
C VAL A 110 11.49 -13.19 -4.79
N ILE A 111 11.71 -11.98 -4.27
CA ILE A 111 11.96 -10.77 -5.07
C ILE A 111 13.45 -10.42 -4.92
N GLU A 112 14.22 -10.68 -5.97
CA GLU A 112 15.67 -10.42 -5.98
C GLU A 112 16.00 -8.97 -6.35
N VAL A 113 15.31 -8.43 -7.36
CA VAL A 113 15.62 -7.13 -7.96
C VAL A 113 14.35 -6.28 -8.07
N ALA A 114 14.48 -5.00 -7.74
CA ALA A 114 13.46 -3.99 -7.97
C ALA A 114 13.31 -3.72 -9.47
N ASN A 115 12.08 -3.56 -9.97
CA ASN A 115 11.84 -3.24 -11.38
C ASN A 115 11.17 -1.86 -11.58
N GLU A 116 10.84 -1.17 -10.50
CA GLU A 116 10.10 0.09 -10.56
C GLU A 116 10.56 1.07 -9.47
N THR A 117 10.28 2.36 -9.68
CA THR A 117 10.62 3.44 -8.75
C THR A 117 9.37 4.03 -8.10
N ILE A 118 9.55 4.82 -7.04
CA ILE A 118 8.46 5.52 -6.37
C ILE A 118 7.66 6.44 -7.33
N GLU A 119 8.32 7.08 -8.29
CA GLU A 119 7.65 7.97 -9.26
C GLU A 119 6.79 7.18 -10.24
N GLY A 120 7.30 6.06 -10.74
CA GLY A 120 6.54 5.14 -11.59
C GLY A 120 5.30 4.60 -10.88
N ILE A 121 5.43 4.18 -9.63
CA ILE A 121 4.28 3.72 -8.83
C ILE A 121 3.25 4.83 -8.61
N LYS A 122 3.68 6.06 -8.32
CA LYS A 122 2.75 7.20 -8.20
C LYS A 122 1.99 7.45 -9.50
N ASN A 123 2.65 7.35 -10.65
CA ASN A 123 2.00 7.50 -11.95
C ASN A 123 0.96 6.39 -12.19
N VAL A 124 1.30 5.14 -11.90
CA VAL A 124 0.38 4.00 -12.01
C VAL A 124 -0.84 4.19 -11.10
N LEU A 125 -0.64 4.60 -9.85
CA LEU A 125 -1.74 4.85 -8.90
C LEU A 125 -2.64 6.02 -9.33
N ASN A 126 -2.07 7.08 -9.90
CA ASN A 126 -2.83 8.21 -10.44
C ASN A 126 -3.67 7.78 -11.65
N GLU A 127 -3.12 6.95 -12.55
CA GLU A 127 -3.83 6.40 -13.71
C GLU A 127 -5.04 5.56 -13.27
N ILE A 128 -4.83 4.62 -12.33
CA ILE A 128 -5.88 3.71 -11.84
C ILE A 128 -6.99 4.48 -11.13
N SER A 129 -6.64 5.50 -10.35
CA SER A 129 -7.62 6.29 -9.62
C SER A 129 -8.36 7.30 -10.48
N SER A 130 -7.98 7.42 -11.77
CA SER A 130 -8.55 8.40 -12.69
C SER A 130 -8.55 9.81 -12.10
N VAL A 131 -7.63 10.11 -11.18
CA VAL A 131 -7.48 11.45 -10.60
C VAL A 131 -7.07 12.32 -11.77
N PRO A 132 -7.91 13.27 -12.20
CA PRO A 132 -7.55 14.13 -13.30
C PRO A 132 -6.23 14.81 -12.93
N TYR A 133 -5.32 14.90 -13.90
CA TYR A 133 -4.12 15.74 -13.85
C TYR A 133 -4.57 17.21 -13.80
N PHE A 134 -5.28 17.58 -12.74
CA PHE A 134 -5.93 18.87 -12.62
C PHE A 134 -4.92 19.80 -11.98
N SER A 135 -4.29 20.61 -12.80
CA SER A 135 -3.65 21.83 -12.32
C SER A 135 -4.76 22.67 -11.68
N ILE A 136 -4.75 22.82 -10.35
CA ILE A 136 -5.66 23.73 -9.66
C ILE A 136 -5.18 25.16 -9.98
N GLY A 137 -5.61 25.67 -11.13
CA GLY A 137 -5.36 27.04 -11.52
C GLY A 137 -5.62 27.28 -13.01
N ARG A 138 -6.72 27.99 -13.29
CA ARG A 138 -6.83 28.77 -14.53
C ARG A 138 -5.91 29.97 -14.38
N GLY A 139 -4.82 29.98 -15.13
CA GLY A 139 -3.96 31.15 -15.31
C GLY A 139 -3.04 31.46 -14.14
N GLU A 140 -1.83 31.85 -14.49
CA GLU A 140 -0.77 32.38 -13.63
C GLU A 140 0.02 31.38 -12.80
N GLU A 141 1.29 31.28 -13.18
CA GLU A 141 2.38 30.57 -12.53
C GLU A 141 2.52 31.03 -11.07
N LYS A 142 1.95 30.27 -10.14
CA LYS A 142 2.36 30.31 -8.72
C LYS A 142 3.16 29.03 -8.41
N PRO A 143 4.31 29.12 -7.74
CA PRO A 143 5.23 28.00 -7.49
C PRO A 143 4.70 26.94 -6.51
N PHE A 144 3.42 27.02 -6.12
CA PHE A 144 2.80 26.16 -5.11
C PHE A 144 1.41 25.67 -5.54
N GLN A 145 1.26 25.26 -6.81
CA GLN A 145 0.13 24.40 -7.19
C GLN A 145 0.48 22.96 -6.83
N ALA A 146 0.11 22.54 -5.62
CA ALA A 146 0.16 21.13 -5.24
C ALA A 146 -0.80 20.35 -6.16
N ARG A 147 -0.24 19.51 -7.02
CA ARG A 147 -1.00 18.64 -7.93
C ARG A 147 -1.71 17.58 -7.10
N LEU A 148 -3.03 17.47 -7.27
CA LEU A 148 -3.80 16.43 -6.58
C LEU A 148 -3.38 15.06 -7.11
N GLY A 149 -3.04 14.14 -6.21
CA GLY A 149 -2.64 12.78 -6.55
C GLY A 149 -3.40 11.73 -5.73
N PHE A 150 -3.21 10.47 -6.08
CA PHE A 150 -3.81 9.33 -5.38
C PHE A 150 -3.62 9.39 -3.85
N ARG A 151 -2.46 9.91 -3.40
CA ARG A 151 -2.13 10.06 -1.98
C ARG A 151 -3.09 11.00 -1.24
N ASP A 152 -3.60 12.05 -1.90
CA ASP A 152 -4.54 12.99 -1.28
C ASP A 152 -5.89 12.33 -0.98
N LEU A 153 -6.24 11.29 -1.75
CA LEU A 153 -7.44 10.48 -1.51
C LEU A 153 -7.27 9.53 -0.31
N MET A 154 -6.05 9.19 0.10
CA MET A 154 -5.82 8.19 1.17
C MET A 154 -6.34 8.65 2.53
N ALA A 155 -6.39 9.96 2.78
CA ALA A 155 -7.00 10.53 3.98
C ALA A 155 -8.51 10.21 4.10
N LEU A 156 -9.19 9.93 2.98
CA LEU A 156 -10.60 9.56 2.94
C LEU A 156 -10.81 8.04 3.05
N VAL A 157 -9.79 7.25 2.71
CA VAL A 157 -9.88 5.78 2.63
C VAL A 157 -9.55 5.11 3.96
N PHE A 158 -8.54 5.60 4.68
CA PHE A 158 -8.15 5.00 5.95
C PHE A 158 -8.81 5.71 7.13
N GLN A 159 -9.75 5.02 7.77
CA GLN A 159 -10.31 5.45 9.05
C GLN A 159 -9.44 4.91 10.18
N ASN A 160 -8.80 5.81 10.93
CA ASN A 160 -8.03 5.42 12.12
C ASN A 160 -8.99 4.86 13.20
N GLN A 161 -8.49 3.95 14.04
CA GLN A 161 -9.17 3.44 15.21
C GLN A 161 -9.71 4.58 16.09
N ASP A 162 -8.98 5.71 16.18
CA ASP A 162 -9.40 6.89 16.94
C ASP A 162 -10.67 7.56 16.41
N ILE A 163 -11.05 7.34 15.14
CA ILE A 163 -12.30 7.86 14.57
C ILE A 163 -13.43 6.89 14.83
N VAL A 164 -13.18 5.58 14.66
CA VAL A 164 -14.21 4.54 14.77
C VAL A 164 -14.57 4.20 16.22
N ALA A 165 -13.61 4.30 17.15
CA ALA A 165 -13.81 3.94 18.55
C ALA A 165 -14.20 5.12 19.45
N ASN A 166 -14.26 6.35 18.91
CA ASN A 166 -14.50 7.54 19.70
C ASN A 166 -16.00 7.81 19.85
N GLN A 167 -16.50 7.67 21.09
CA GLN A 167 -17.90 7.88 21.44
C GLN A 167 -18.40 9.31 21.21
N ASN A 168 -17.51 10.28 21.03
CA ASN A 168 -17.87 11.69 20.78
C ASN A 168 -17.87 12.04 19.28
N ILE A 169 -17.50 11.10 18.41
CA ILE A 169 -17.54 11.25 16.95
C ILE A 169 -18.66 10.35 16.42
N PHE A 170 -19.90 10.69 16.74
CA PHE A 170 -21.05 10.19 15.99
C PHE A 170 -21.58 11.36 15.16
N LEU A 171 -21.65 11.16 13.84
CA LEU A 171 -22.48 11.97 12.95
C LEU A 171 -23.96 11.83 13.34
#